data_AF-A0A9D1HQF8-F1
#
_entry.id   AF-A0A9D1HQF8-F1
#
_cell.length_a   1.000
_cell.length_b   1.000
_cell.length_c   1.000
_cell.angle_alpha   90.00
_cell.angle_beta   90.00
_cell.angle_gamma   90.00
#
_symmetry.space_group_name_H-M   'P 1'
#
loop_
_entity.id
_entity.type
_entity.pdbx_description
1 polymer ?
#
loop_
_entity_poly.entity_id
_entity_poly.type
_entity_poly.pdbx_seq_one_letter_code
_entity_poly.pdbx_strand_id
1 'polypeptide(L)'
;MPTFGEAMMEVMEYEAKQKYLAIGKDEGKKEGRIEGLIEGREEEKVNGILKMAEVLRSLNLSQTEIIEKIQKSYSMSYGEIHMIIS
;
A
#
# COMPACT_ATOMS: atom_id res chain seq x y z
N MET A 1 -19.59 -43.25 -25.49
CA MET A 1 -18.56 -42.39 -26.12
C MET A 1 -19.16 -41.01 -26.23
N PRO A 2 -18.53 -39.96 -25.69
CA PRO A 2 -19.04 -38.59 -25.87
C PRO A 2 -19.09 -38.26 -27.36
N THR A 3 -20.09 -37.48 -27.75
CA THR A 3 -20.18 -36.96 -29.11
C THR A 3 -19.09 -35.93 -29.36
N PHE A 4 -18.73 -35.73 -30.62
CA PHE A 4 -17.77 -34.71 -31.01
C PHE A 4 -18.17 -33.30 -30.49
N GLY A 5 -19.47 -33.00 -30.44
CA GLY A 5 -19.99 -31.75 -29.89
C GLY A 5 -19.78 -31.60 -28.38
N GLU A 6 -19.98 -32.66 -27.60
CA GLU A 6 -19.72 -32.68 -26.16
C GLU A 6 -18.23 -32.52 -25.85
N ALA A 7 -17.37 -33.22 -26.60
CA ALA A 7 -15.91 -33.09 -26.46
C ALA A 7 -15.42 -31.68 -26.81
N MET A 8 -15.96 -31.05 -27.85
CA MET A 8 -15.64 -29.66 -28.21
C MET A 8 -16.11 -28.66 -27.15
N MET A 9 -17.27 -28.88 -26.55
CA MET A 9 -17.79 -28.02 -25.48
C MET A 9 -16.93 -28.11 -24.22
N GLU A 10 -16.50 -29.30 -23.84
CA GLU A 10 -15.61 -29.53 -22.69
C GLU A 10 -14.24 -28.83 -22.87
N VAL A 11 -13.68 -28.86 -24.07
CA VAL A 11 -12.43 -28.14 -24.40
C VAL A 11 -12.62 -26.62 -24.30
N MET A 12 -13.72 -26.08 -24.83
CA MET A 12 -13.99 -24.65 -24.75
C MET A 12 -14.20 -24.18 -23.31
N GLU A 13 -14.90 -24.95 -22.48
CA GLU A 13 -15.06 -24.64 -21.06
C GLU A 13 -13.75 -24.69 -20.30
N TYR A 14 -12.89 -25.66 -20.61
CA TYR A 14 -11.55 -25.76 -20.02
C TYR A 14 -10.71 -24.54 -20.38
N GLU A 15 -10.67 -24.14 -21.66
CA GLU A 15 -9.95 -22.95 -22.10
C GLU A 15 -10.48 -21.65 -21.45
N ALA A 16 -11.80 -21.51 -21.32
CA ALA A 16 -12.41 -20.39 -20.63
C ALA A 16 -11.98 -20.34 -19.16
N LYS A 17 -12.04 -21.46 -18.44
CA LYS A 17 -11.58 -21.55 -17.04
C LYS A 17 -10.10 -21.20 -16.89
N GLN A 18 -9.24 -21.64 -17.80
CA GLN A 18 -7.81 -21.27 -17.78
C GLN A 18 -7.60 -19.77 -18.00
N LYS A 19 -8.36 -19.14 -18.90
CA LYS A 19 -8.30 -17.68 -19.12
C LYS A 19 -8.74 -16.92 -17.87
N TYR A 20 -9.86 -17.28 -17.25
CA TYR A 20 -10.31 -16.64 -16.00
C TYR A 20 -9.29 -16.81 -14.87
N LEU A 21 -8.70 -17.99 -14.72
CA LEU A 21 -7.66 -18.23 -13.71
C LEU A 21 -6.40 -17.38 -13.98
N ALA A 22 -6.01 -17.20 -15.23
CA ALA A 22 -4.88 -16.36 -15.61
C ALA A 22 -5.14 -14.88 -15.27
N ILE A 23 -6.34 -14.37 -15.60
CA ILE A 23 -6.76 -13.01 -15.27
C ILE A 23 -6.72 -12.78 -13.75
N GLY A 24 -7.33 -13.67 -12.96
CA GLY A 24 -7.36 -13.53 -11.50
C GLY A 24 -5.97 -13.57 -10.85
N LYS A 25 -5.03 -14.35 -11.40
CA LYS A 25 -3.63 -14.35 -10.94
C LYS A 25 -2.90 -13.05 -11.23
N ASP A 26 -3.14 -12.45 -12.39
CA ASP A 26 -2.52 -11.19 -12.78
C ASP A 26 -3.09 -9.99 -12.03
N GLU A 27 -4.41 -9.98 -11.78
CA GLU A 27 -5.07 -8.97 -10.95
C GLU A 27 -4.58 -9.04 -9.50
N GLY A 28 -4.58 -10.23 -8.87
CA GLY A 28 -4.10 -10.39 -7.49
C GLY A 28 -2.63 -10.01 -7.30
N LYS A 29 -1.76 -10.25 -8.30
CA LYS A 29 -0.37 -9.78 -8.26
C LYS A 29 -0.25 -8.26 -8.36
N LYS A 30 -1.10 -7.61 -9.18
CA LYS A 30 -1.10 -6.15 -9.32
C LYS A 30 -1.60 -5.49 -8.05
N GLU A 31 -2.70 -5.98 -7.48
CA GLU A 31 -3.26 -5.48 -6.22
C GLU A 31 -2.25 -5.62 -5.09
N GLY A 32 -1.69 -6.82 -4.86
CA GLY A 32 -0.70 -7.02 -3.80
C GLY A 32 0.57 -6.19 -3.97
N ARG A 33 0.99 -5.88 -5.21
CA ARG A 33 2.09 -4.96 -5.47
C ARG A 33 1.73 -3.51 -5.13
N ILE A 34 0.50 -3.08 -5.42
CA ILE A 34 0.02 -1.73 -5.13
C ILE A 34 -0.10 -1.54 -3.61
N GLU A 35 -0.75 -2.49 -2.92
CA GLU A 35 -0.90 -2.48 -1.47
C GLU A 35 0.47 -2.43 -0.78
N GLY A 36 1.41 -3.31 -1.16
CA GLY A 36 2.76 -3.30 -0.57
C GLY A 36 3.55 -2.01 -0.84
N LEU A 37 3.32 -1.35 -1.99
CA LEU A 37 3.93 -0.04 -2.28
C LEU A 37 3.30 1.09 -1.44
N ILE A 38 2.00 1.02 -1.16
CA ILE A 38 1.31 1.99 -0.31
C ILE A 38 1.75 1.82 1.14
N GLU A 39 1.70 0.60 1.67
CA GLU A 39 2.14 0.29 3.04
C GLU A 39 3.61 0.70 3.25
N GLY A 40 4.52 0.33 2.33
CA GLY A 40 5.92 0.72 2.43
C GLY A 40 6.14 2.23 2.41
N ARG A 41 5.36 2.98 1.61
CA ARG A 41 5.43 4.45 1.59
C ARG A 41 4.89 5.07 2.87
N GLU A 42 3.83 4.51 3.45
CA GLU A 42 3.27 4.96 4.73
C GLU A 42 4.24 4.70 5.88
N GLU A 43 4.85 3.51 5.94
CA GLU A 43 5.88 3.18 6.93
C GLU A 43 7.11 4.09 6.80
N GLU A 44 7.62 4.32 5.59
CA GLU A 44 8.75 5.22 5.36
C GLU A 44 8.42 6.66 5.77
N LYS A 45 7.20 7.13 5.48
CA LYS A 45 6.74 8.47 5.87
C LYS A 45 6.68 8.61 7.38
N VAL A 46 6.10 7.64 8.10
CA VAL A 46 6.04 7.64 9.57
C VAL A 46 7.46 7.59 10.16
N ASN A 47 8.33 6.71 9.67
CA ASN A 47 9.72 6.63 10.11
C ASN A 47 10.50 7.92 9.86
N GLY A 48 10.27 8.59 8.72
CA GLY A 48 10.87 9.89 8.42
C GLY A 48 10.42 10.99 9.40
N ILE A 49 9.13 11.02 9.74
CA ILE A 49 8.56 11.95 10.72
C ILE A 49 9.15 11.72 12.11
N LEU A 50 9.26 10.46 12.55
CA LEU A 50 9.85 10.10 13.85
C LEU A 50 11.32 10.54 13.95
N LYS A 51 12.14 10.23 12.94
CA LYS A 51 13.55 10.64 12.91
C LYS A 51 13.70 12.16 12.92
N MET A 52 12.86 12.87 12.15
CA MET A 52 12.87 14.33 12.16
C MET A 52 12.51 14.88 13.55
N ALA A 53 11.50 14.31 14.21
CA ALA A 53 11.12 14.70 15.56
C ALA A 53 12.26 14.46 16.57
N GLU A 54 12.95 13.32 16.49
CA GLU A 54 14.13 13.03 17.33
C GLU A 54 15.25 14.06 17.14
N VAL A 55 15.57 14.40 15.89
CA VAL A 55 16.58 15.43 15.59
C VAL A 55 16.16 16.78 16.18
N LEU A 56 14.91 17.19 15.99
CA LEU A 56 14.43 18.48 16.52
C LEU A 56 14.36 18.50 18.06
N ARG A 57 14.03 17.37 18.70
CA ARG A 57 14.13 17.22 20.17
C ARG A 57 15.57 17.37 20.66
N SER A 58 16.53 16.78 19.95
CA SER A 58 17.95 16.89 20.30
C SER A 58 18.48 18.33 20.21
N LEU A 59 17.81 19.17 19.42
CA LEU A 59 18.08 20.60 19.30
C LEU A 59 17.34 21.44 20.36
N ASN A 60 16.71 20.80 21.35
CA ASN A 60 15.92 21.42 22.43
C ASN A 60 14.69 22.21 21.94
N LEU A 61 14.10 21.81 20.80
CA LEU A 61 12.82 22.39 20.40
C LEU A 61 11.69 21.81 21.25
N SER A 62 10.72 22.67 21.56
CA SER A 62 9.47 22.26 22.21
C SER A 62 8.65 21.37 21.28
N GLN A 63 7.79 20.52 21.85
CA GLN A 63 6.88 19.66 21.10
C GLN A 63 6.01 20.48 20.12
N THR A 64 5.59 21.69 20.50
CA THR A 64 4.81 22.59 19.63
C THR A 64 5.60 23.02 18.39
N GLU A 65 6.86 23.45 18.56
CA GLU A 65 7.72 23.86 17.44
C GLU A 65 8.05 22.69 16.50
N ILE A 66 8.23 21.50 17.07
CA ILE A 66 8.47 20.26 16.31
C ILE A 66 7.26 19.99 15.40
N ILE A 67 6.06 20.00 15.97
CA ILE A 67 4.82 19.77 15.21
C ILE A 67 4.68 20.81 14.10
N GLU A 68 4.83 22.09 14.40
CA GLU A 68 4.73 23.16 13.39
C GLU A 68 5.72 22.98 12.23
N LYS A 69 6.96 22.58 12.52
CA LYS A 69 7.97 22.33 11.48
C LYS A 69 7.61 21.13 10.61
N ILE A 70 7.18 20.03 11.22
CA ILE A 70 6.78 18.82 10.49
C ILE A 70 5.51 19.09 9.66
N GLN A 71 4.54 19.85 10.20
CA GLN A 71 3.34 20.28 9.47
C GLN A 71 3.70 21.03 8.19
N LYS A 72 4.65 21.97 8.26
CA LYS A 72 5.13 22.73 7.09
C LYS A 72 5.84 21.85 6.07
N SER A 73 6.64 20.88 6.50
CA SER A 73 7.40 20.00 5.61
C SER A 73 6.56 18.92 4.92
N TYR A 74 5.55 18.37 5.61
CA TYR A 74 4.76 17.23 5.12
C TYR A 74 3.31 17.57 4.77
N SER A 75 2.88 18.82 4.93
CA SER A 75 1.49 19.27 4.72
C SER A 75 0.45 18.43 5.46
N MET A 76 0.80 17.94 6.65
CA MET A 76 -0.07 17.10 7.49
C MET A 76 -0.78 17.92 8.57
N SER A 77 -1.89 17.40 9.08
CA SER A 77 -2.61 18.02 10.18
C SER A 77 -1.88 17.88 11.52
N TYR A 78 -2.23 18.74 12.47
CA TYR A 78 -1.69 18.67 13.84
C TYR A 78 -2.00 17.30 14.47
N GLY A 79 -3.25 16.83 14.32
CA GLY A 79 -3.70 15.57 14.92
C GLY A 79 -2.92 14.36 14.41
N GLU A 80 -2.68 14.27 13.11
CA GLU A 80 -1.91 13.17 12.52
C GLU A 80 -0.47 13.17 13.02
N ILE A 81 0.22 14.31 13.01
CA ILE A 81 1.60 14.39 13.49
C ILE A 81 1.66 14.11 14.98
N HIS A 82 0.73 14.70 15.76
CA HIS A 82 0.63 14.44 17.19
C HIS A 82 0.48 12.95 17.47
N MET A 83 -0.39 12.22 16.75
CA MET A 83 -0.51 10.77 16.92
C MET A 83 0.79 10.00 16.61
N ILE A 84 1.59 10.48 15.65
CA ILE A 84 2.85 9.82 15.26
C ILE A 84 3.97 10.05 16.27
N ILE A 85 4.10 11.27 16.82
CA ILE A 85 5.26 11.67 17.62
C ILE A 85 4.98 11.81 19.12
N SER A 86 3.75 11.61 19.59
CA SER A 86 3.42 11.57 21.03
C SER A 86 3.94 10.29 21.67
#